data_AF-A0A9N9AMT5-F1
#
_entry.id   AF-A0A9N9AMT5-F1
#
_cell.length_a   1.000
_cell.length_b   1.000
_cell.length_c   1.000
_cell.angle_alpha   90.00
_cell.angle_beta   90.00
_cell.angle_gamma   90.00
#
_symmetry.space_group_name_H-M   'P 1'
#
loop_
_entity.id
_entity.type
_entity.pdbx_description
1 polymer ?
#
loop_
_entity_poly.entity_id
_entity_poly.type
_entity_poly.pdbx_seq_one_letter_code
_entity_poly.pdbx_strand_id
1 'polypeptide(L)'
;MEHPKTIQEQKDMLLKVEKSLTDYLLEHPDKFNEIAEITLNTNANRPFEIYTIKQSDLVSRLQEIKVPTLIIHGEVDEIVPIESAELLDREIPNTRFHRIPNVGHW
;
A
#
# COMPACT_ATOMS: atom_id res chain seq x y z
N MET A 1 -15.86 16.85 -3.81
CA MET A 1 -16.24 15.77 -4.74
C MET A 1 -17.22 14.88 -3.99
N GLU A 2 -18.28 14.38 -4.63
CA GLU A 2 -19.20 13.44 -3.97
C GLU A 2 -18.49 12.10 -3.74
N HIS A 3 -18.62 11.56 -2.54
CA HIS A 3 -18.03 10.28 -2.15
C HIS A 3 -18.90 9.11 -2.64
N PRO A 4 -18.30 8.01 -3.13
CA PRO A 4 -19.05 6.85 -3.59
C PRO A 4 -19.77 6.19 -2.41
N LYS A 5 -21.05 5.84 -2.62
CA LYS A 5 -21.94 5.28 -1.59
C LYS A 5 -22.19 3.79 -1.77
N THR A 6 -21.73 3.23 -2.89
CA THR A 6 -21.88 1.81 -3.21
C THR A 6 -20.56 1.21 -3.70
N ILE A 7 -20.44 -0.12 -3.60
CA ILE A 7 -19.27 -0.87 -4.08
C ILE A 7 -19.05 -0.64 -5.58
N GLN A 8 -20.13 -0.51 -6.37
CA GLN A 8 -20.01 -0.31 -7.82
C GLN A 8 -19.48 1.09 -8.15
N GLU A 9 -19.93 2.13 -7.45
CA GLU A 9 -19.41 3.48 -7.62
C GLU A 9 -17.93 3.59 -7.23
N GLN A 10 -17.49 2.81 -6.24
CA GLN A 10 -16.06 2.70 -5.89
C GLN A 10 -15.26 2.01 -7.00
N LYS A 11 -15.75 0.91 -7.57
CA LYS A 11 -15.11 0.19 -8.69
C LYS A 11 -14.87 1.11 -9.88
N ASP A 12 -15.89 1.87 -10.26
CA ASP A 12 -15.83 2.80 -11.41
C ASP A 12 -14.86 3.96 -11.17
N MET A 13 -14.59 4.31 -9.90
CA MET A 13 -13.63 5.36 -9.52
C MET A 13 -12.19 4.84 -9.55
N LEU A 14 -11.96 3.62 -9.08
CA LEU A 14 -10.65 2.93 -9.14
C LEU A 14 -10.15 2.72 -10.57
N LEU A 15 -11.05 2.30 -11.46
CA LEU A 15 -10.80 2.08 -12.88
C LEU A 15 -10.30 3.33 -13.64
N LYS A 16 -10.43 4.53 -13.06
CA LYS A 16 -10.00 5.80 -13.68
C LYS A 16 -8.57 6.22 -13.31
N VAL A 17 -7.90 5.51 -12.40
CA VAL A 17 -6.51 5.79 -12.02
C VAL A 17 -5.59 4.97 -12.93
N GLU A 18 -4.76 5.64 -13.74
CA GLU A 18 -3.90 4.99 -14.73
C GLU A 18 -2.92 3.99 -14.07
N LYS A 19 -3.11 2.72 -14.43
CA LYS A 19 -2.17 1.60 -14.43
C LYS A 19 -1.16 1.47 -13.27
N SER A 20 -1.65 1.03 -12.11
CA SER A 20 -0.96 0.28 -11.04
C SER A 20 -1.99 -0.09 -9.96
N LEU A 21 -1.76 -1.15 -9.17
CA LEU A 21 -2.62 -1.75 -8.12
C LEU A 21 -4.09 -2.01 -8.52
N THR A 22 -4.81 -1.04 -9.06
CA THR A 22 -6.12 -1.19 -9.70
C THR A 22 -6.17 -2.39 -10.65
N ASP A 23 -5.21 -2.51 -11.57
CA ASP A 23 -5.17 -3.66 -12.51
C ASP A 23 -5.02 -4.99 -11.77
N TYR A 24 -4.14 -5.05 -10.76
CA TYR A 24 -3.94 -6.23 -9.92
C TYR A 24 -5.21 -6.60 -9.14
N LEU A 25 -5.89 -5.63 -8.52
CA LEU A 25 -7.12 -5.88 -7.78
C LEU A 25 -8.27 -6.28 -8.72
N LEU A 26 -8.30 -5.79 -9.96
CA LEU A 26 -9.28 -6.24 -10.95
C LEU A 26 -9.02 -7.68 -11.40
N GLU A 27 -7.75 -8.09 -11.50
CA GLU A 27 -7.34 -9.46 -11.80
C GLU A 27 -7.53 -10.42 -10.60
N HIS A 28 -7.59 -9.89 -9.38
CA HIS A 28 -7.78 -10.63 -8.12
C HIS A 28 -9.04 -10.18 -7.35
N PRO A 29 -10.25 -10.61 -7.80
CA PRO A 29 -11.52 -10.09 -7.29
C PRO A 29 -11.81 -10.43 -5.82
N ASP A 30 -11.22 -11.51 -5.30
CA ASP A 30 -11.24 -11.89 -3.89
C ASP A 30 -10.54 -10.82 -3.02
N LYS A 31 -9.32 -10.42 -3.41
CA LYS A 31 -8.56 -9.38 -2.72
C LYS A 31 -9.19 -8.00 -2.87
N PHE A 32 -9.78 -7.72 -4.05
CA PHE A 32 -10.55 -6.50 -4.26
C PHE A 32 -11.67 -6.36 -3.22
N ASN A 33 -12.43 -7.43 -3.01
CA ASN A 33 -13.56 -7.42 -2.08
C ASN A 33 -13.09 -7.22 -0.64
N GLU A 34 -11.99 -7.86 -0.25
CA GLU A 34 -11.39 -7.70 1.09
C GLU A 34 -10.93 -6.25 1.33
N ILE A 35 -10.19 -5.65 0.40
CA ILE A 35 -9.77 -4.25 0.52
C ILE A 35 -10.97 -3.31 0.54
N ALA A 36 -11.99 -3.56 -0.30
CA ALA A 36 -13.22 -2.76 -0.32
C ALA A 36 -13.96 -2.83 1.03
N GLU A 37 -14.07 -4.02 1.63
CA GLU A 37 -14.73 -4.21 2.92
C GLU A 37 -13.96 -3.52 4.06
N ILE A 38 -12.64 -3.69 4.13
CA ILE A 38 -11.78 -2.99 5.09
C ILE A 38 -11.95 -1.48 4.94
N THR A 39 -11.90 -0.98 3.72
CA THR A 39 -11.97 0.44 3.42
C THR A 39 -13.34 1.03 3.79
N LEU A 40 -14.43 0.32 3.51
CA LEU A 40 -15.79 0.70 3.93
C LEU A 40 -15.92 0.78 5.46
N ASN A 41 -15.30 -0.15 6.18
CA ASN A 41 -15.41 -0.24 7.63
C ASN A 41 -14.45 0.67 8.40
N THR A 42 -13.34 1.10 7.79
CA THR A 42 -12.28 1.88 8.46
C THR A 42 -12.23 3.35 8.03
N ASN A 43 -12.54 3.66 6.77
CA ASN A 43 -12.45 5.02 6.25
C ASN A 43 -13.46 5.29 5.11
N ALA A 44 -14.75 5.12 5.42
CA ALA A 44 -15.87 5.23 4.47
C ALA A 44 -15.91 6.53 3.66
N ASN A 45 -15.32 7.63 4.16
CA ASN A 45 -15.33 8.93 3.50
C ASN A 45 -14.17 9.12 2.51
N ARG A 46 -13.12 8.30 2.54
CA ARG A 46 -11.97 8.41 1.60
C ARG A 46 -11.50 7.03 1.14
N PRO A 47 -12.38 6.26 0.50
CA PRO A 47 -12.03 4.91 0.10
C PRO A 47 -10.95 4.96 -0.98
N PHE A 48 -9.87 4.22 -0.75
CA PHE A 48 -8.73 4.07 -1.65
C PHE A 48 -7.84 5.29 -1.91
N GLU A 49 -8.07 6.45 -1.25
CA GLU A 49 -7.17 7.60 -1.40
C GLU A 49 -5.73 7.28 -0.95
N ILE A 50 -5.55 6.37 0.02
CA ILE A 50 -4.24 5.84 0.44
C ILE A 50 -3.50 5.16 -0.72
N TYR A 51 -4.21 4.61 -1.70
CA TYR A 51 -3.62 3.95 -2.86
C TYR A 51 -3.47 4.89 -4.07
N THR A 52 -4.04 6.09 -4.00
CA THR A 52 -3.83 7.17 -4.97
C THR A 52 -2.62 8.04 -4.65
N ILE A 53 -1.68 7.54 -3.83
CA ILE A 53 -0.42 8.21 -3.59
C ILE A 53 0.26 8.37 -4.95
N LYS A 54 0.38 9.61 -5.42
CA LYS A 54 1.26 9.95 -6.55
C LYS A 54 2.60 9.28 -6.27
N GLN A 55 3.03 8.39 -7.15
CA GLN A 55 4.34 7.78 -7.04
C GLN A 55 5.39 8.91 -6.99
N SER A 56 5.94 9.13 -5.81
CA SER A 56 7.10 9.97 -5.60
C SER A 56 8.26 9.03 -5.36
N ASP A 57 9.17 8.96 -6.32
CA ASP A 57 10.46 8.30 -6.11
C ASP A 57 11.28 9.16 -5.15
N LEU A 58 11.44 8.66 -3.91
CA LEU A 58 12.22 9.28 -2.84
C LEU A 58 13.45 8.45 -2.47
N VAL A 59 13.80 7.43 -3.26
CA VAL A 59 14.87 6.48 -2.92
C VAL A 59 16.20 7.20 -2.71
N SER A 60 16.51 8.18 -3.57
CA SER A 60 17.73 8.98 -3.47
C SER A 60 17.88 9.77 -2.17
N ARG A 61 16.77 9.99 -1.45
CA ARG A 61 16.72 10.78 -0.21
C ARG A 61 16.71 9.92 1.04
N LEU A 62 16.65 8.59 0.95
CA LEU A 62 16.64 7.70 2.11
C LEU A 62 17.89 7.89 3.00
N GLN A 63 19.02 8.21 2.37
CA GLN A 63 20.28 8.54 3.05
C GLN A 63 20.19 9.79 3.93
N GLU A 64 19.19 10.66 3.75
CA GLU A 64 18.96 11.84 4.59
C GLU A 64 18.43 11.47 5.99
N ILE A 65 17.85 10.27 6.17
CA ILE A 65 17.33 9.81 7.44
C ILE A 65 18.48 9.42 8.37
N LYS A 66 18.78 10.27 9.36
CA LYS A 66 19.90 10.07 10.30
C LYS A 66 19.49 9.51 11.67
N VAL A 67 18.20 9.51 11.98
CA VAL A 67 17.69 8.97 13.25
C VAL A 67 17.58 7.45 13.20
N PRO A 68 17.72 6.74 14.34
CA PRO A 68 17.45 5.31 14.40
C PRO A 68 16.05 5.00 13.88
N THR A 69 15.95 4.08 12.91
CA THR A 69 14.70 3.74 12.24
C THR A 69 14.40 2.26 12.43
N LEU A 70 13.15 1.93 12.77
CA LEU A 70 12.66 0.56 12.85
C LEU A 70 11.80 0.29 11.62
N ILE A 71 12.13 -0.78 10.89
CA ILE A 71 11.37 -1.27 9.74
C ILE A 71 10.72 -2.59 10.16
N ILE A 72 9.42 -2.71 9.95
CA ILE A 72 8.65 -3.93 10.22
C ILE A 72 7.88 -4.26 8.95
N HIS A 73 8.00 -5.50 8.46
CA HIS A 73 7.34 -5.89 7.21
C HIS A 73 6.93 -7.36 7.23
N GLY A 74 5.76 -7.68 6.70
CA GLY A 74 5.27 -9.04 6.51
C GLY A 74 5.93 -9.71 5.30
N GLU A 75 6.51 -10.91 5.47
CA GLU A 75 7.24 -11.58 4.38
C GLU A 75 6.39 -11.95 3.17
N VAL A 76 5.07 -12.01 3.33
CA VAL A 76 4.13 -12.37 2.27
C VAL A 76 3.17 -11.21 1.95
N ASP A 77 3.59 -9.96 2.18
CA ASP A 77 2.83 -8.78 1.75
C ASP A 77 2.77 -8.70 0.21
N GLU A 78 1.56 -8.84 -0.33
CA GLU A 78 1.29 -8.82 -1.77
C GLU A 78 0.93 -7.43 -2.28
N ILE A 79 0.71 -6.45 -1.39
CA ILE A 79 0.42 -5.06 -1.73
C ILE A 79 1.73 -4.27 -1.84
N VAL A 80 2.63 -4.45 -0.87
CA VAL A 80 3.98 -3.86 -0.86
C VAL A 80 5.00 -4.97 -0.72
N PRO A 81 5.70 -5.35 -1.80
CA PRO A 81 6.66 -6.45 -1.77
C PRO A 81 7.78 -6.22 -0.74
N ILE A 82 8.25 -7.31 -0.12
CA ILE A 82 9.30 -7.31 0.93
C ILE A 82 10.59 -6.60 0.46
N GLU A 83 10.87 -6.62 -0.84
CA GLU A 83 12.01 -5.95 -1.47
C GLU A 83 11.99 -4.43 -1.23
N SER A 84 10.81 -3.84 -1.03
CA SER A 84 10.67 -2.44 -0.67
C SER A 84 11.26 -2.17 0.72
N ALA A 85 10.99 -3.05 1.69
CA ALA A 85 11.53 -2.94 3.04
C ALA A 85 13.04 -3.25 3.08
N GLU A 86 13.49 -4.23 2.28
CA GLU A 86 14.93 -4.53 2.12
C GLU A 86 15.70 -3.35 1.50
N LEU A 87 15.07 -2.64 0.55
CA LEU A 87 15.63 -1.40 0.00
C LEU A 87 15.74 -0.31 1.09
N LEU A 88 14.70 -0.13 1.90
CA LEU A 88 14.75 0.83 3.01
C LEU A 88 15.87 0.50 4.01
N ASP A 89 16.02 -0.79 4.37
CA ASP A 89 17.07 -1.26 5.29
C ASP A 89 18.48 -1.04 4.74
N ARG A 90 18.66 -1.22 3.42
CA ARG A 90 19.94 -0.97 2.76
C ARG A 90 20.29 0.51 2.67
N GLU A 91 19.32 1.37 2.37
CA GLU A 91 19.57 2.78 2.04
C GLU A 91 19.44 3.74 3.24
N ILE A 92 18.85 3.32 4.36
CA ILE A 92 18.81 4.15 5.58
C ILE A 92 19.99 3.75 6.47
N PRO A 93 20.91 4.66 6.84
CA PRO A 93 22.16 4.31 7.54
C PRO A 93 22.03 3.64 8.93
N ASN A 94 20.89 3.78 9.61
CA ASN A 94 20.71 3.30 10.98
C ASN A 94 19.35 2.64 11.17
N THR A 95 19.22 1.45 10.62
CA THR A 95 17.99 0.66 10.66
C THR A 95 18.09 -0.53 11.59
N ARG A 96 16.92 -0.95 12.05
CA ARG A 96 16.66 -2.32 12.50
C ARG A 96 15.51 -2.84 11.66
N PHE A 97 15.73 -3.93 10.94
CA PHE A 97 14.69 -4.55 10.13
C PHE A 97 14.15 -5.82 10.79
N HIS A 98 12.84 -5.86 10.99
CA HIS A 98 12.10 -7.00 11.53
C HIS A 98 11.13 -7.56 10.49
N ARG A 99 11.43 -8.76 10.00
CA ARG A 99 10.57 -9.52 9.10
C ARG A 99 9.57 -10.33 9.92
N ILE A 100 8.30 -10.29 9.55
CA ILE A 100 7.26 -11.11 10.17
C ILE A 100 6.92 -12.28 9.23
N PRO A 101 7.28 -13.52 9.58
CA PRO A 101 7.11 -14.67 8.69
C PRO A 101 5.63 -15.00 8.50
N ASN A 102 5.26 -15.34 7.25
CA ASN A 102 3.89 -15.71 6.85
C ASN A 102 2.81 -14.65 7.15
N VAL A 103 3.20 -13.39 7.31
CA VAL A 103 2.27 -12.26 7.48
C VAL A 103 2.25 -11.40 6.21
N GLY A 104 1.04 -11.01 5.81
CA GLY A 104 0.79 -10.15 4.64
C GLY A 104 0.82 -8.67 5.01
N HIS A 105 -0.01 -7.87 4.34
CA HIS A 105 -0.10 -6.43 4.59
C HIS A 105 -0.72 -6.06 5.96
N TRP A 106 -1.53 -6.95 6.53
CA TRP A 106 -2.35 -6.71 7.73
C TRP A 106 -2.03 -7.68 8.87
#